data_AF-T0Q533-F1
#
_entry.id   AF-T0Q533-F1
#
_cell.length_a   1.000
_cell.length_b   1.000
_cell.length_c   1.000
_cell.angle_alpha   90.00
_cell.angle_beta   90.00
_cell.angle_gamma   90.00
#
_symmetry.space_group_name_H-M   'P 1'
#
loop_
_entity.id
_entity.type
_entity.pdbx_description
1 polymer ?
#
loop_
_entity_poly.entity_id
_entity_poly.type
_entity_poly.pdbx_seq_one_letter_code
_entity_poly.pdbx_strand_id
1 'polypeptide(L)'
;MDTNGSASTPNATISFGPFASSSYNMPLGVVYLHFLAGLYIPVFLVLFVRRRKFPSVRQTNPAHVVVISTFGGIYCLGTAGALLVYDVWPISIGAYALVTTASFLWTMFAAFSSDVVLVCTYFQTKWTVDVHASMKTGVPSHLLVARCKLLQRVLAPRPLLAGSIVLHVVWTLPFVLHVLLSADMSFWCIETSWSTPLAAELVHVTVLQCACLLAGTTFLGYLLGRVNEAFALRRVYVSAARGIAACFIGYLVTIVVVPATKPTLRTTIASSITHVAVHVVVVPLLVRPVLQSRHEACLALSSAHFMEKESWEAINADLLTLFLATPDGAATYLAFTQVQLLPVAWLLAYRDIKSRLATPQALYNTYLQSDSVLCMRAFVPEAIRGELDITFARNVISSKSDDLYVMYDPLVTRLLRALVLHTLPQLLHHPLGHVWHVFVETYGGQYSADDLLLNGAGHLGPFGVRRPLGTIHSQATYVSSRFSTRHQSRYSSSRVSMSN
;
A
#
# COMPACT_ATOMS: atom_id res chain seq x y z
N MET A 1 -67.33 -29.04 50.71
CA MET A 1 -66.29 -29.85 50.05
C MET A 1 -65.78 -29.00 48.90
N ASP A 2 -64.77 -28.18 49.20
CA ASP A 2 -64.19 -27.21 48.28
C ASP A 2 -63.12 -27.89 47.44
N THR A 3 -63.30 -27.90 46.12
CA THR A 3 -62.29 -28.32 45.16
C THR A 3 -61.47 -27.10 44.74
N ASN A 4 -60.31 -26.93 45.37
CA ASN A 4 -59.27 -25.99 44.95
C ASN A 4 -58.67 -26.44 43.61
N GLY A 5 -59.09 -25.78 42.53
CA GLY A 5 -58.39 -25.81 41.25
C GLY A 5 -57.24 -24.81 41.27
N SER A 6 -56.03 -25.25 41.61
CA SER A 6 -54.81 -24.47 41.41
C SER A 6 -54.48 -24.44 39.91
N ALA A 7 -54.80 -23.33 39.26
CA ALA A 7 -54.28 -23.02 37.94
C ALA A 7 -52.76 -22.85 38.02
N SER A 8 -52.02 -23.85 37.54
CA SER A 8 -50.60 -23.72 37.27
C SER A 8 -50.42 -22.77 36.08
N THR A 9 -50.02 -21.54 36.35
CA THR A 9 -49.45 -20.63 35.35
C THR A 9 -48.30 -21.35 34.64
N PRO A 10 -48.31 -21.47 33.29
CA PRO A 10 -47.14 -21.96 32.59
C PRO A 10 -46.04 -20.91 32.79
N ASN A 11 -44.97 -21.29 33.48
CA ASN A 11 -43.72 -20.55 33.44
C ASN A 11 -43.35 -20.42 31.97
N ALA A 12 -43.51 -19.22 31.41
CA ALA A 12 -42.93 -18.84 30.14
C ALA A 12 -41.41 -18.90 30.33
N THR A 13 -40.83 -20.08 30.17
CA THR A 13 -39.43 -20.24 29.83
C THR A 13 -39.24 -19.44 28.56
N ILE A 14 -38.67 -18.25 28.70
CA ILE A 14 -38.13 -17.45 27.61
C ILE A 14 -37.25 -18.43 26.82
N SER A 15 -37.72 -18.84 25.64
CA SER A 15 -36.97 -19.71 24.75
C SER A 15 -35.79 -18.90 24.28
N PHE A 16 -34.67 -19.02 24.99
CA PHE A 16 -33.45 -18.39 24.55
C PHE A 16 -33.08 -18.98 23.18
N GLY A 17 -32.80 -18.11 22.21
CA GLY A 17 -32.54 -18.52 20.84
C GLY A 17 -31.30 -19.43 20.69
N PRO A 18 -30.98 -19.92 19.49
CA PRO A 18 -29.96 -20.94 19.20
C PRO A 18 -28.53 -20.59 19.67
N PHE A 19 -28.22 -19.30 19.83
CA PHE A 19 -26.94 -18.83 20.40
C PHE A 19 -26.88 -18.97 21.93
N ALA A 20 -28.01 -19.24 22.58
CA ALA A 20 -28.10 -19.60 23.99
C ALA A 20 -27.91 -21.08 24.27
N SER A 21 -27.70 -21.90 23.24
CA SER A 21 -27.09 -23.21 23.46
C SER A 21 -25.72 -23.00 24.14
N SER A 22 -25.42 -23.80 25.16
CA SER A 22 -24.21 -23.69 26.00
C SER A 22 -22.89 -23.64 25.22
N SER A 23 -22.91 -23.99 23.93
CA SER A 23 -21.77 -24.13 23.04
C SER A 23 -21.29 -22.82 22.40
N TYR A 24 -22.16 -21.82 22.21
CA TYR A 24 -21.84 -20.53 21.58
C TYR A 24 -22.11 -19.32 22.48
N ASN A 25 -22.16 -19.54 23.81
CA ASN A 25 -22.32 -18.48 24.81
C ASN A 25 -21.03 -17.65 24.97
N MET A 26 -20.65 -16.89 23.95
CA MET A 26 -19.51 -15.97 24.06
C MET A 26 -19.83 -14.92 25.13
N PRO A 27 -18.95 -14.65 26.11
CA PRO A 27 -19.25 -13.66 27.15
C PRO A 27 -19.54 -12.30 26.52
N LEU A 28 -20.65 -11.68 26.92
CA LEU A 28 -21.14 -10.44 26.33
C LEU A 28 -20.07 -9.32 26.33
N GLY A 29 -19.24 -9.25 27.38
CA GLY A 29 -18.13 -8.30 27.46
C GLY A 29 -17.10 -8.47 26.33
N VAL A 30 -16.84 -9.71 25.88
CA VAL A 30 -15.94 -9.97 24.75
C VAL A 30 -16.60 -9.56 23.43
N VAL A 31 -17.90 -9.81 23.28
CA VAL A 31 -18.66 -9.35 22.10
C VAL A 31 -18.61 -7.82 21.98
N TYR A 32 -18.86 -7.09 23.08
CA TYR A 32 -18.71 -5.63 23.12
C TYR A 32 -17.31 -5.18 22.76
N LEU A 33 -16.28 -5.84 23.31
CA LEU A 33 -14.88 -5.53 23.00
C LEU A 33 -14.60 -5.67 21.50
N HIS A 34 -15.02 -6.78 20.88
CA HIS A 34 -14.84 -7.00 19.44
C HIS A 34 -15.56 -5.95 18.59
N PHE A 35 -16.80 -5.62 18.96
CA PHE A 35 -17.58 -4.60 18.26
C PHE A 35 -16.89 -3.23 18.32
N LEU A 36 -16.50 -2.79 19.52
CA LEU A 36 -15.80 -1.52 19.73
C LEU A 36 -14.45 -1.48 19.00
N ALA A 37 -13.70 -2.59 19.03
CA ALA A 37 -12.45 -2.73 18.30
C ALA A 37 -12.67 -2.66 16.77
N GLY A 38 -13.84 -3.05 16.24
CA GLY A 38 -14.16 -2.93 14.82
C GLY A 38 -14.49 -1.51 14.34
N LEU A 39 -14.93 -0.61 15.23
CA LEU A 39 -15.49 0.70 14.85
C LEU A 39 -14.48 1.63 14.15
N TYR A 40 -13.18 1.44 14.37
CA TYR A 40 -12.18 2.26 13.68
C TYR A 40 -12.12 1.96 12.17
N ILE A 41 -12.45 0.74 11.73
CA ILE A 41 -12.28 0.29 10.35
C ILE A 41 -13.03 1.20 9.35
N PRO A 42 -14.35 1.46 9.50
CA PRO A 42 -15.07 2.34 8.57
C PRO A 42 -14.52 3.78 8.57
N VAL A 43 -14.14 4.33 9.73
CA VAL A 43 -13.58 5.69 9.83
C VAL A 43 -12.27 5.79 9.06
N PHE A 44 -11.35 4.84 9.27
CA PHE A 44 -10.07 4.82 8.58
C PHE A 44 -10.22 4.48 7.09
N LEU A 45 -11.21 3.67 6.70
CA LEU A 45 -11.53 3.38 5.31
C LEU A 45 -11.95 4.64 4.55
N VAL A 46 -12.86 5.44 5.11
CA VAL A 46 -13.27 6.72 4.52
C VAL A 46 -12.08 7.67 4.39
N LEU A 47 -11.24 7.78 5.44
CA LEU A 47 -10.03 8.60 5.39
C LEU A 47 -9.04 8.10 4.32
N PHE A 48 -8.84 6.78 4.20
CA PHE A 48 -7.97 6.16 3.23
C PHE A 48 -8.41 6.46 1.79
N VAL A 49 -9.70 6.31 1.48
CA VAL A 49 -10.25 6.62 0.16
C VAL A 49 -10.08 8.11 -0.18
N ARG A 50 -10.36 9.01 0.78
CA ARG A 50 -10.15 10.46 0.60
C ARG A 50 -8.67 10.81 0.34
N ARG A 51 -7.75 10.03 0.93
CA ARG A 51 -6.30 10.25 0.88
C ARG A 51 -5.58 9.40 -0.17
N ARG A 52 -6.31 8.75 -1.09
CA ARG A 52 -5.74 7.92 -2.17
C ARG A 52 -4.71 8.58 -3.08
N LYS A 53 -4.65 9.92 -3.10
CA LYS A 53 -3.69 10.70 -3.90
C LYS A 53 -2.29 10.74 -3.27
N PHE A 54 -2.18 10.49 -1.97
CA PHE A 54 -0.92 10.58 -1.24
C PHE A 54 -0.02 9.34 -1.47
N PRO A 55 1.32 9.50 -1.54
CA PRO A 55 2.24 8.41 -1.84
C PRO A 55 2.10 7.20 -0.91
N SER A 56 2.05 7.41 0.41
CA SER A 56 1.89 6.33 1.41
C SER A 56 0.67 5.46 1.14
N VAL A 57 -0.46 6.06 0.75
CA VAL A 57 -1.70 5.34 0.44
C VAL A 57 -1.62 4.69 -0.95
N ARG A 58 -1.13 5.40 -1.95
CA ARG A 58 -1.03 4.93 -3.34
C ARG A 58 -0.15 3.68 -3.46
N GLN A 59 0.95 3.62 -2.70
CA GLN A 59 1.88 2.49 -2.70
C GLN A 59 1.25 1.20 -2.17
N THR A 60 0.24 1.29 -1.30
CA THR A 60 -0.42 0.11 -0.70
C THR A 60 -1.46 -0.57 -1.59
N ASN A 61 -1.57 -0.21 -2.88
CA ASN A 61 -2.64 -0.67 -3.78
C ASN A 61 -4.05 -0.39 -3.19
N PRO A 62 -4.56 0.84 -3.32
CA PRO A 62 -5.73 1.28 -2.58
C PRO A 62 -7.00 0.48 -2.91
N ALA A 63 -7.12 -0.10 -4.10
CA ALA A 63 -8.26 -0.92 -4.47
C ALA A 63 -8.33 -2.20 -3.60
N HIS A 64 -7.20 -2.89 -3.43
CA HIS A 64 -7.14 -4.12 -2.62
C HIS A 64 -7.34 -3.80 -1.14
N VAL A 65 -6.71 -2.75 -0.61
CA VAL A 65 -6.87 -2.38 0.81
C VAL A 65 -8.32 -2.01 1.14
N VAL A 66 -9.02 -1.34 0.22
CA VAL A 66 -10.46 -1.05 0.38
C VAL A 66 -11.25 -2.34 0.48
N VAL A 67 -10.98 -3.31 -0.40
CA VAL A 67 -11.65 -4.63 -0.37
C VAL A 67 -11.34 -5.37 0.94
N ILE A 68 -10.07 -5.51 1.31
CA ILE A 68 -9.61 -6.14 2.57
C ILE A 68 -10.33 -5.50 3.76
N SER A 69 -10.35 -4.17 3.83
CA SER A 69 -10.92 -3.44 4.98
C SER A 69 -12.44 -3.48 4.99
N THR A 70 -13.10 -3.53 3.83
CA THR A 70 -14.56 -3.63 3.75
C THR A 70 -15.02 -4.97 4.28
N PHE A 71 -14.46 -6.08 3.79
CA PHE A 71 -14.83 -7.41 4.26
C PHE A 71 -14.32 -7.69 5.68
N GLY A 72 -13.16 -7.15 6.06
CA GLY A 72 -12.69 -7.22 7.44
C GLY A 72 -13.60 -6.44 8.40
N GLY A 73 -14.12 -5.29 7.95
CA GLY A 73 -15.11 -4.51 8.68
C GLY A 73 -16.45 -5.25 8.80
N ILE A 74 -16.96 -5.82 7.70
CA ILE A 74 -18.17 -6.65 7.70
C ILE A 74 -18.00 -7.84 8.64
N TYR A 75 -16.82 -8.48 8.66
CA TYR A 75 -16.53 -9.55 9.60
C TYR A 75 -16.57 -9.05 11.06
N CYS A 76 -15.72 -8.09 11.44
CA CYS A 76 -15.60 -7.66 12.84
C CYS A 76 -16.88 -7.01 13.38
N LEU A 77 -17.52 -6.13 12.60
CA LEU A 77 -18.74 -5.44 13.02
C LEU A 77 -19.98 -6.30 12.83
N GLY A 78 -20.04 -7.10 11.76
CA GLY A 78 -21.19 -7.96 11.46
C GLY A 78 -21.30 -9.15 12.41
N THR A 79 -20.20 -9.83 12.72
CA THR A 79 -20.20 -10.94 13.70
C THR A 79 -20.62 -10.44 15.08
N ALA A 80 -19.91 -9.45 15.63
CA ALA A 80 -20.18 -8.93 16.97
C ALA A 80 -21.52 -8.19 17.04
N GLY A 81 -21.86 -7.42 16.01
CA GLY A 81 -23.13 -6.70 15.93
C GLY A 81 -24.33 -7.65 15.88
N ALA A 82 -24.28 -8.69 15.04
CA ALA A 82 -25.32 -9.72 14.97
C ALA A 82 -25.54 -10.41 16.33
N LEU A 83 -24.47 -10.66 17.09
CA LEU A 83 -24.57 -11.23 18.43
C LEU A 83 -25.16 -10.25 19.46
N LEU A 84 -24.88 -8.94 19.34
CA LEU A 84 -25.41 -7.92 20.26
C LEU A 84 -26.91 -7.68 20.09
N VAL A 85 -27.43 -7.79 18.87
CA VAL A 85 -28.87 -7.54 18.57
C VAL A 85 -29.66 -8.83 18.40
N TYR A 86 -29.07 -9.98 18.69
CA TYR A 86 -29.64 -11.29 18.39
C TYR A 86 -31.03 -11.50 19.02
N ASP A 87 -31.19 -11.09 20.28
CA ASP A 87 -32.46 -11.23 21.02
C ASP A 87 -33.59 -10.39 20.41
N VAL A 88 -33.24 -9.34 19.67
CA VAL A 88 -34.20 -8.46 19.00
C VAL A 88 -34.45 -8.98 17.58
N TRP A 89 -33.39 -9.25 16.81
CA TRP A 89 -33.43 -9.68 15.42
C TRP A 89 -32.65 -11.00 15.23
N PRO A 90 -33.30 -12.16 15.41
CA PRO A 90 -32.65 -13.44 15.29
C PRO A 90 -32.26 -13.74 13.83
N ILE A 91 -31.05 -14.27 13.65
CA ILE A 91 -30.47 -14.65 12.36
C ILE A 91 -30.23 -16.17 12.36
N SER A 92 -30.54 -16.85 11.27
CA SER A 92 -30.26 -18.28 11.15
C SER A 92 -28.76 -18.58 11.18
N ILE A 93 -28.39 -19.74 11.71
CA ILE A 93 -26.98 -20.15 11.79
C ILE A 93 -26.35 -20.20 10.41
N GLY A 94 -27.05 -20.72 9.40
CA GLY A 94 -26.54 -20.77 8.03
C GLY A 94 -26.23 -19.39 7.45
N ALA A 95 -27.11 -18.42 7.64
CA ALA A 95 -26.87 -17.05 7.19
C ALA A 95 -25.68 -16.41 7.93
N TYR A 96 -25.61 -16.57 9.25
CA TYR A 96 -24.48 -16.08 10.04
C TYR A 96 -23.17 -16.75 9.61
N ALA A 97 -23.11 -18.08 9.50
CA ALA A 97 -21.92 -18.83 9.12
C ALA A 97 -21.44 -18.47 7.71
N LEU A 98 -22.35 -18.28 6.76
CA LEU A 98 -22.00 -17.84 5.40
C LEU A 98 -21.42 -16.43 5.39
N VAL A 99 -22.11 -15.45 5.96
CA VAL A 99 -21.67 -14.05 5.92
C VAL A 99 -20.32 -13.89 6.63
N THR A 100 -20.18 -14.50 7.81
CA THR A 100 -18.98 -14.37 8.63
C THR A 100 -17.79 -15.10 8.01
N THR A 101 -17.96 -16.36 7.60
CA THR A 101 -16.88 -17.12 6.96
C THR A 101 -16.51 -16.54 5.59
N ALA A 102 -17.47 -16.16 4.76
CA ALA A 102 -17.19 -15.55 3.47
C ALA A 102 -16.44 -14.21 3.63
N SER A 103 -16.84 -13.36 4.58
CA SER A 103 -16.17 -12.08 4.84
C SER A 103 -14.74 -12.28 5.37
N PHE A 104 -14.53 -13.26 6.25
CA PHE A 104 -13.21 -13.62 6.74
C PHE A 104 -12.30 -14.15 5.62
N LEU A 105 -12.77 -15.14 4.85
CA LEU A 105 -12.03 -15.72 3.74
C LEU A 105 -11.72 -14.67 2.66
N TRP A 106 -12.66 -13.76 2.40
CA TRP A 106 -12.43 -12.66 1.47
C TRP A 106 -11.32 -11.74 1.96
N THR A 107 -11.30 -11.40 3.24
CA THR A 107 -10.25 -10.57 3.85
C THR A 107 -8.88 -11.23 3.71
N MET A 108 -8.79 -12.53 4.04
CA MET A 108 -7.53 -13.29 4.00
C MET A 108 -7.05 -13.51 2.57
N PHE A 109 -7.95 -13.84 1.65
CA PHE A 109 -7.59 -13.99 0.24
C PHE A 109 -7.15 -12.65 -0.34
N ALA A 110 -7.86 -11.56 -0.07
CA ALA A 110 -7.50 -10.25 -0.60
C ALA A 110 -6.12 -9.79 -0.07
N ALA A 111 -5.77 -10.15 1.16
CA ALA A 111 -4.42 -9.96 1.71
C ALA A 111 -3.37 -10.77 0.93
N PHE A 112 -3.61 -12.07 0.70
CA PHE A 112 -2.74 -12.91 -0.13
C PHE A 112 -2.61 -12.39 -1.57
N SER A 113 -3.73 -11.98 -2.19
CA SER A 113 -3.74 -11.39 -3.52
C SER A 113 -2.91 -10.10 -3.56
N SER A 114 -2.92 -9.31 -2.49
CA SER A 114 -2.07 -8.12 -2.36
C SER A 114 -0.58 -8.47 -2.33
N ASP A 115 -0.19 -9.58 -1.66
CA ASP A 115 1.19 -10.10 -1.71
C ASP A 115 1.58 -10.54 -3.12
N VAL A 116 0.68 -11.23 -3.84
CA VAL A 116 0.93 -11.63 -5.24
C VAL A 116 1.16 -10.39 -6.11
N VAL A 117 0.31 -9.37 -5.98
CA VAL A 117 0.45 -8.10 -6.72
C VAL A 117 1.78 -7.42 -6.39
N LEU A 118 2.20 -7.44 -5.14
CA LEU A 118 3.48 -6.88 -4.71
C LEU A 118 4.66 -7.56 -5.42
N VAL A 119 4.66 -8.90 -5.46
CA VAL A 119 5.68 -9.71 -6.14
C VAL A 119 5.68 -9.43 -7.64
N CYS A 120 4.50 -9.43 -8.26
CA CYS A 120 4.35 -9.14 -9.68
C CYS A 120 4.84 -7.72 -10.03
N THR A 121 4.51 -6.72 -9.21
CA THR A 121 4.96 -5.33 -9.40
C THR A 121 6.47 -5.20 -9.26
N TYR A 122 7.07 -5.97 -8.34
CA TYR A 122 8.52 -6.07 -8.23
C TYR A 122 9.16 -6.61 -9.52
N PHE A 123 8.68 -7.76 -10.02
CA PHE A 123 9.21 -8.33 -11.26
C PHE A 123 8.98 -7.42 -12.47
N GLN A 124 7.83 -6.75 -12.55
CA GLN A 124 7.56 -5.75 -13.58
C GLN A 124 8.60 -4.63 -13.53
N THR A 125 8.89 -4.10 -12.34
CA THR A 125 9.86 -3.00 -12.16
C THR A 125 11.26 -3.44 -12.57
N LYS A 126 11.68 -4.64 -12.17
CA LYS A 126 12.97 -5.22 -12.55
C LYS A 126 13.08 -5.41 -14.06
N TRP A 127 12.10 -6.07 -14.68
CA TRP A 127 12.09 -6.30 -16.13
C TRP A 127 12.02 -5.00 -16.92
N THR A 128 11.38 -3.96 -16.41
CA THR A 128 11.34 -2.65 -17.06
C THR A 128 12.76 -2.05 -17.17
N VAL A 129 13.58 -2.21 -16.13
CA VAL A 129 14.99 -1.76 -16.16
C VAL A 129 15.83 -2.64 -17.08
N ASP A 130 15.63 -3.97 -17.04
CA ASP A 130 16.35 -4.89 -17.92
C ASP A 130 16.03 -4.61 -19.41
N VAL A 131 14.76 -4.31 -19.72
CA VAL A 131 14.33 -3.87 -21.06
C VAL A 131 15.04 -2.58 -21.45
N HIS A 132 15.07 -1.57 -20.58
CA HIS A 132 15.77 -0.32 -20.86
C HIS A 132 17.27 -0.54 -21.13
N ALA A 133 17.94 -1.36 -20.31
CA ALA A 133 19.34 -1.71 -20.52
C ALA A 133 19.56 -2.42 -21.87
N SER A 134 18.67 -3.35 -22.24
CA SER A 134 18.74 -4.06 -23.53
C SER A 134 18.50 -3.15 -24.74
N MET A 135 17.69 -2.10 -24.60
CA MET A 135 17.48 -1.10 -25.64
C MET A 135 18.77 -0.30 -25.89
N LYS A 136 19.57 -0.02 -24.84
CA LYS A 136 20.85 0.68 -24.97
C LYS A 136 21.94 -0.18 -25.62
N THR A 137 21.88 -1.50 -25.50
CA THR A 137 22.84 -2.43 -26.11
C THR A 137 22.45 -2.88 -27.53
N GLY A 138 21.33 -2.42 -28.07
CA GLY A 138 20.95 -2.59 -29.47
C GLY A 138 20.27 -3.92 -29.85
N VAL A 139 20.02 -4.82 -28.90
CA VAL A 139 19.30 -6.09 -29.15
C VAL A 139 18.14 -6.24 -28.16
N PRO A 140 16.95 -5.69 -28.46
CA PRO A 140 15.78 -5.88 -27.61
C PRO A 140 15.33 -7.34 -27.68
N SER A 141 15.30 -8.02 -26.54
CA SER A 141 14.75 -9.38 -26.47
C SER A 141 13.23 -9.31 -26.59
N HIS A 142 12.69 -9.62 -27.78
CA HIS A 142 11.24 -9.61 -28.06
C HIS A 142 10.43 -10.38 -27.00
N LEU A 143 10.98 -11.49 -26.50
CA LEU A 143 10.37 -12.29 -25.44
C LEU A 143 10.23 -11.52 -24.11
N LEU A 144 11.26 -10.77 -23.69
CA LEU A 144 11.23 -9.99 -22.45
C LEU A 144 10.22 -8.84 -22.55
N VAL A 145 10.20 -8.15 -23.70
CA VAL A 145 9.22 -7.09 -23.99
C VAL A 145 7.79 -7.65 -23.93
N ALA A 146 7.54 -8.80 -24.56
CA ALA A 146 6.23 -9.45 -24.53
C ALA A 146 5.80 -9.85 -23.10
N ARG A 147 6.73 -10.42 -22.30
CA ARG A 147 6.47 -10.76 -20.89
C ARG A 147 6.16 -9.54 -20.04
N CYS A 148 6.92 -8.45 -20.22
CA CYS A 148 6.68 -7.21 -19.48
C CYS A 148 5.32 -6.59 -19.84
N LYS A 149 4.96 -6.57 -21.14
CA LYS A 149 3.64 -6.11 -21.61
C LYS A 149 2.50 -6.95 -21.06
N LEU A 150 2.64 -8.27 -21.05
CA LEU A 150 1.63 -9.17 -20.47
C LEU A 150 1.41 -8.85 -18.99
N LEU A 151 2.51 -8.73 -18.23
CA LEU A 151 2.46 -8.43 -16.81
C LEU A 151 1.84 -7.04 -16.54
N GLN A 152 2.16 -6.04 -17.35
CA GLN A 152 1.53 -4.71 -17.30
C GLN A 152 0.03 -4.76 -17.53
N ARG A 153 -0.44 -5.55 -18.51
CA ARG A 153 -1.87 -5.74 -18.75
C ARG A 153 -2.57 -6.41 -17.58
N VAL A 154 -1.96 -7.45 -17.01
CA VAL A 154 -2.52 -8.18 -15.85
C VAL A 154 -2.58 -7.27 -14.62
N LEU A 155 -1.56 -6.44 -14.39
CA LEU A 155 -1.48 -5.52 -13.25
C LEU A 155 -2.27 -4.22 -13.45
N ALA A 156 -2.85 -3.97 -14.62
CA ALA A 156 -3.67 -2.80 -14.84
C ALA A 156 -4.88 -2.81 -13.87
N PRO A 157 -5.36 -1.65 -13.36
CA PRO A 157 -6.29 -1.62 -12.24
C PRO A 157 -7.60 -2.39 -12.47
N ARG A 158 -8.17 -2.30 -13.68
CA ARG A 158 -9.43 -2.97 -14.05
C ARG A 158 -9.29 -4.48 -14.16
N PRO A 159 -8.39 -5.04 -15.00
CA PRO A 159 -8.22 -6.48 -15.10
C PRO A 159 -7.69 -7.09 -13.80
N LEU A 160 -6.86 -6.38 -13.04
CA LEU A 160 -6.40 -6.84 -11.74
C LEU A 160 -7.57 -7.02 -10.76
N LEU A 161 -8.43 -6.00 -10.64
CA LEU A 161 -9.61 -6.08 -9.77
C LEU A 161 -10.57 -7.16 -10.24
N ALA A 162 -10.88 -7.22 -11.53
CA ALA A 162 -11.78 -8.22 -12.10
C ALA A 162 -11.24 -9.65 -11.89
N GLY A 163 -9.97 -9.88 -12.21
CA GLY A 163 -9.31 -11.17 -12.01
C GLY A 163 -9.23 -11.56 -10.53
N SER A 164 -8.99 -10.60 -9.64
CA SER A 164 -9.02 -10.82 -8.20
C SER A 164 -10.42 -11.26 -7.75
N ILE A 165 -11.49 -10.57 -8.16
CA ILE A 165 -12.87 -10.94 -7.81
C ILE A 165 -13.21 -12.35 -8.33
N VAL A 166 -12.88 -12.65 -9.60
CA VAL A 166 -13.12 -13.98 -10.18
C VAL A 166 -12.38 -15.07 -9.39
N LEU A 167 -11.10 -14.86 -9.08
CA LEU A 167 -10.31 -15.83 -8.34
C LEU A 167 -10.82 -16.02 -6.90
N HIS A 168 -11.31 -14.96 -6.25
CA HIS A 168 -11.99 -15.07 -4.95
C HIS A 168 -13.26 -15.90 -5.05
N VAL A 169 -14.12 -15.63 -6.04
CA VAL A 169 -15.37 -16.40 -6.23
C VAL A 169 -15.04 -17.87 -6.43
N VAL A 170 -14.04 -18.19 -7.27
CA VAL A 170 -13.57 -19.57 -7.46
C VAL A 170 -13.01 -20.16 -6.16
N TRP A 171 -12.33 -19.37 -5.34
CA TRP A 171 -11.76 -19.81 -4.06
C TRP A 171 -12.83 -20.09 -2.99
N THR A 172 -13.88 -19.28 -2.91
CA THR A 172 -14.97 -19.44 -1.94
C THR A 172 -16.06 -20.39 -2.42
N LEU A 173 -16.14 -20.67 -3.72
CA LEU A 173 -17.14 -21.56 -4.32
C LEU A 173 -17.21 -22.94 -3.66
N PRO A 174 -16.11 -23.66 -3.36
CA PRO A 174 -16.19 -24.97 -2.70
C PRO A 174 -16.87 -24.90 -1.33
N PHE A 175 -16.60 -23.82 -0.56
CA PHE A 175 -17.23 -23.62 0.74
C PHE A 175 -18.73 -23.35 0.59
N VAL A 176 -19.11 -22.43 -0.30
CA VAL A 176 -20.51 -22.07 -0.55
C VAL A 176 -21.29 -23.27 -1.08
N LEU A 177 -20.71 -24.03 -2.01
CA LEU A 177 -21.34 -25.22 -2.57
C LEU A 177 -21.51 -26.32 -1.51
N HIS A 178 -20.53 -26.52 -0.63
CA HIS A 178 -20.65 -27.47 0.49
C HIS A 178 -21.80 -27.09 1.42
N VAL A 179 -21.94 -25.81 1.77
CA VAL A 179 -23.08 -25.34 2.58
C VAL A 179 -24.40 -25.58 1.85
N LEU A 180 -24.50 -25.22 0.57
CA LEU A 180 -25.77 -25.31 -0.16
C LEU A 180 -26.21 -26.75 -0.44
N LEU A 181 -25.27 -27.68 -0.65
CA LEU A 181 -25.57 -29.08 -0.97
C LEU A 181 -25.72 -29.96 0.27
N SER A 182 -25.02 -29.64 1.37
CA SER A 182 -24.95 -30.50 2.57
C SER A 182 -25.77 -29.97 3.74
N ALA A 183 -26.31 -28.74 3.67
CA ALA A 183 -27.14 -28.19 4.73
C ALA A 183 -28.58 -28.71 4.68
N ASP A 184 -28.99 -29.36 5.76
CA ASP A 184 -30.40 -29.65 6.02
C ASP A 184 -31.20 -28.33 6.13
N MET A 185 -32.51 -28.39 5.81
CA MET A 185 -33.41 -27.23 5.91
C MET A 185 -33.40 -26.60 7.30
N SER A 186 -33.18 -27.41 8.34
CA SER A 186 -33.08 -26.96 9.72
C SER A 186 -31.93 -25.95 9.92
N PHE A 187 -30.81 -26.07 9.20
CA PHE A 187 -29.64 -25.18 9.29
C PHE A 187 -29.95 -23.72 8.93
N TRP A 188 -31.03 -23.52 8.17
CA TRP A 188 -31.54 -22.22 7.75
C TRP A 188 -32.66 -21.70 8.66
N CYS A 189 -33.11 -22.50 9.62
CA CYS A 189 -34.08 -22.12 10.63
C CYS A 189 -33.39 -21.44 11.83
N ILE A 190 -34.16 -20.63 12.54
CA ILE A 190 -33.69 -19.90 13.72
C ILE A 190 -33.48 -20.86 14.90
N GLU A 191 -34.05 -22.07 14.91
CA GLU A 191 -34.04 -22.93 16.11
C GLU A 191 -32.85 -23.92 16.19
N THR A 192 -32.04 -24.06 15.14
CA THR A 192 -30.91 -25.02 15.15
C THR A 192 -29.72 -24.58 15.98
N SER A 193 -29.00 -25.52 16.59
CA SER A 193 -27.77 -25.28 17.35
C SER A 193 -26.50 -25.44 16.49
N TRP A 194 -25.38 -24.89 16.97
CA TRP A 194 -24.04 -25.03 16.37
C TRP A 194 -23.42 -26.44 16.49
N SER A 195 -24.11 -27.39 17.13
CA SER A 195 -23.62 -28.75 17.36
C SER A 195 -23.83 -29.69 16.17
N THR A 196 -24.23 -29.17 15.00
CA THR A 196 -24.41 -29.98 13.80
C THR A 196 -23.05 -30.44 13.22
N PRO A 197 -22.96 -31.67 12.69
CA PRO A 197 -21.72 -32.18 12.08
C PRO A 197 -21.23 -31.29 10.93
N LEU A 198 -22.16 -30.67 10.19
CA LEU A 198 -21.85 -29.70 9.14
C LEU A 198 -21.05 -28.50 9.66
N ALA A 199 -21.36 -27.97 10.85
CA ALA A 199 -20.62 -26.84 11.41
C ALA A 199 -19.15 -27.20 11.67
N ALA A 200 -18.87 -28.43 12.11
CA ALA A 200 -17.51 -28.92 12.29
C ALA A 200 -16.77 -29.07 10.96
N GLU A 201 -17.42 -29.62 9.92
CA GLU A 201 -16.83 -29.73 8.57
C GLU A 201 -16.48 -28.36 7.99
N LEU A 202 -17.38 -27.37 8.12
CA LEU A 202 -17.14 -26.01 7.63
C LEU A 202 -15.93 -25.36 8.29
N VAL A 203 -15.72 -25.60 9.59
CA VAL A 203 -14.52 -25.16 10.29
C VAL A 203 -13.27 -25.81 9.68
N HIS A 204 -13.27 -27.12 9.45
CA HIS A 204 -12.11 -27.81 8.84
C HIS A 204 -11.80 -27.28 7.43
N VAL A 205 -12.82 -27.06 6.59
CA VAL A 205 -12.65 -26.48 5.25
C VAL A 205 -12.03 -25.09 5.35
N THR A 206 -12.52 -24.24 6.27
CA THR A 206 -12.00 -22.89 6.48
C THR A 206 -10.55 -22.91 6.97
N VAL A 207 -10.21 -23.82 7.90
CA VAL A 207 -8.84 -24.00 8.39
C VAL A 207 -7.90 -24.43 7.26
N LEU A 208 -8.33 -25.38 6.42
CA LEU A 208 -7.55 -25.84 5.27
C LEU A 208 -7.31 -24.71 4.26
N GLN A 209 -8.35 -23.95 3.92
CA GLN A 209 -8.22 -22.78 3.04
C GLN A 209 -7.25 -21.75 3.62
N CYS A 210 -7.34 -21.44 4.91
CA CYS A 210 -6.40 -20.55 5.59
C CYS A 210 -4.96 -21.09 5.56
N ALA A 211 -4.76 -22.39 5.77
CA ALA A 211 -3.46 -23.02 5.69
C ALA A 211 -2.85 -22.89 4.29
N CYS A 212 -3.64 -23.10 3.23
CA CYS A 212 -3.20 -22.90 1.85
C CYS A 212 -2.80 -21.45 1.56
N LEU A 213 -3.61 -20.48 1.99
CA LEU A 213 -3.27 -19.05 1.85
C LEU A 213 -2.00 -18.70 2.63
N LEU A 214 -1.84 -19.25 3.84
CA LEU A 214 -0.65 -19.01 4.65
C LEU A 214 0.62 -19.63 4.04
N ALA A 215 0.52 -20.84 3.49
CA ALA A 215 1.60 -21.47 2.75
C ALA A 215 1.98 -20.62 1.51
N GLY A 216 0.97 -20.12 0.78
CA GLY A 216 1.16 -19.23 -0.36
C GLY A 216 1.85 -17.92 0.01
N THR A 217 1.37 -17.20 1.03
CA THR A 217 2.00 -15.96 1.53
C THR A 217 3.43 -16.22 2.01
N THR A 218 3.69 -17.34 2.68
CA THR A 218 5.05 -17.72 3.12
C THR A 218 5.97 -17.97 1.92
N PHE A 219 5.51 -18.68 0.91
CA PHE A 219 6.25 -18.91 -0.33
C PHE A 219 6.55 -17.60 -1.08
N LEU A 220 5.58 -16.71 -1.21
CA LEU A 220 5.79 -15.37 -1.79
C LEU A 220 6.78 -14.55 -0.97
N GLY A 221 6.69 -14.62 0.36
CA GLY A 221 7.64 -13.99 1.28
C GLY A 221 9.07 -14.51 1.11
N TYR A 222 9.25 -15.81 0.84
CA TYR A 222 10.55 -16.40 0.50
C TYR A 222 11.09 -15.87 -0.84
N LEU A 223 10.24 -15.77 -1.87
CA LEU A 223 10.61 -15.21 -3.17
C LEU A 223 11.07 -13.76 -3.05
N LEU A 224 10.37 -12.92 -2.28
CA LEU A 224 10.79 -11.56 -1.97
C LEU A 224 12.04 -11.52 -1.09
N GLY A 225 12.20 -12.52 -0.23
CA GLY A 225 13.28 -12.66 0.73
C GLY A 225 14.66 -12.70 0.11
N ARG A 226 14.80 -13.42 -1.00
CA ARG A 226 16.05 -13.51 -1.75
C ARG A 226 16.46 -12.20 -2.44
N VAL A 227 15.54 -11.24 -2.55
CA VAL A 227 15.65 -10.23 -3.61
C VAL A 227 15.89 -8.82 -3.08
N ASN A 228 15.40 -8.46 -1.90
CA ASN A 228 15.89 -7.28 -1.17
C ASN A 228 15.33 -7.16 0.27
N GLU A 229 16.19 -6.91 1.26
CA GLU A 229 15.77 -6.66 2.66
C GLU A 229 15.41 -5.19 2.95
N ALA A 230 15.82 -4.27 2.08
CA ALA A 230 15.60 -2.83 2.28
C ALA A 230 14.16 -2.36 1.95
N PHE A 231 13.30 -3.24 1.45
CA PHE A 231 11.96 -2.85 1.00
C PHE A 231 11.03 -2.49 2.16
N ALA A 232 10.58 -1.24 2.23
CA ALA A 232 9.75 -0.75 3.33
C ALA A 232 8.35 -1.40 3.34
N LEU A 233 7.77 -1.57 2.14
CA LEU A 233 6.49 -2.27 1.99
C LEU A 233 6.58 -3.74 2.39
N ARG A 234 7.69 -4.44 2.07
CA ARG A 234 7.90 -5.83 2.52
C ARG A 234 7.80 -5.95 4.04
N ARG A 235 8.34 -5.00 4.82
CA ARG A 235 8.23 -5.07 6.29
C ARG A 235 6.78 -5.06 6.75
N VAL A 236 5.93 -4.27 6.09
CA VAL A 236 4.49 -4.18 6.39
C VAL A 236 3.80 -5.51 6.08
N TYR A 237 4.00 -6.05 4.88
CA TYR A 237 3.40 -7.31 4.46
C TYR A 237 3.92 -8.54 5.22
N VAL A 238 5.24 -8.63 5.46
CA VAL A 238 5.83 -9.70 6.28
C VAL A 238 5.34 -9.62 7.73
N SER A 239 5.20 -8.42 8.29
CA SER A 239 4.62 -8.25 9.62
C SER A 239 3.17 -8.73 9.68
N ALA A 240 2.36 -8.41 8.67
CA ALA A 240 0.99 -8.90 8.58
C ALA A 240 0.97 -10.44 8.44
N ALA A 241 1.72 -11.01 7.50
CA ALA A 241 1.80 -12.46 7.27
C ALA A 241 2.26 -13.23 8.52
N ARG A 242 3.29 -12.75 9.23
CA ARG A 242 3.74 -13.35 10.50
C ARG A 242 2.68 -13.24 11.59
N GLY A 243 1.96 -12.13 11.66
CA GLY A 243 0.87 -11.98 12.61
C GLY A 243 -0.30 -12.93 12.29
N ILE A 244 -0.67 -13.09 11.01
CA ILE A 244 -1.68 -14.08 10.59
C ILE A 244 -1.21 -15.50 10.95
N ALA A 245 0.07 -15.83 10.69
CA ALA A 245 0.65 -17.12 11.04
C ALA A 245 0.57 -17.39 12.56
N ALA A 246 0.90 -16.38 13.38
CA ALA A 246 0.80 -16.48 14.83
C ALA A 246 -0.67 -16.69 15.29
N CYS A 247 -1.63 -15.98 14.68
CA CYS A 247 -3.05 -16.19 14.94
C CYS A 247 -3.49 -17.60 14.53
N PHE A 248 -3.05 -18.09 13.37
CA PHE A 248 -3.37 -19.43 12.89
C PHE A 248 -2.82 -20.53 13.82
N ILE A 249 -1.55 -20.41 14.24
CA ILE A 249 -0.94 -21.33 15.20
C ILE A 249 -1.69 -21.26 16.54
N GLY A 250 -1.98 -20.05 17.04
CA GLY A 250 -2.76 -19.87 18.27
C GLY A 250 -4.15 -20.50 18.20
N TYR A 251 -4.80 -20.43 17.03
CA TYR A 251 -6.08 -21.09 16.77
C TYR A 251 -5.96 -22.62 16.86
N LEU A 252 -4.95 -23.21 16.21
CA LEU A 252 -4.69 -24.65 16.29
C LEU A 252 -4.37 -25.11 17.72
N VAL A 253 -3.53 -24.36 18.44
CA VAL A 253 -3.21 -24.63 19.84
C VAL A 253 -4.47 -24.58 20.70
N THR A 254 -5.36 -23.60 20.47
CA THR A 254 -6.64 -23.50 21.19
C THR A 254 -7.50 -24.74 20.96
N ILE A 255 -7.57 -25.24 19.72
CA ILE A 255 -8.31 -26.46 19.38
C ILE A 255 -7.77 -27.70 20.09
N VAL A 256 -6.44 -27.80 20.21
CA VAL A 256 -5.77 -28.97 20.81
C VAL A 256 -5.76 -28.93 22.34
N VAL A 257 -5.50 -27.76 22.92
CA VAL A 257 -5.26 -27.60 24.36
C VAL A 257 -6.56 -27.40 25.14
N VAL A 258 -7.54 -26.68 24.59
CA VAL A 258 -8.80 -26.44 25.30
C VAL A 258 -9.69 -27.68 25.17
N PRO A 259 -10.02 -28.36 26.28
CA PRO A 259 -10.79 -29.60 26.22
C PRO A 259 -12.14 -29.40 25.53
N ALA A 260 -12.59 -30.40 24.76
CA ALA A 260 -13.91 -30.39 24.12
C ALA A 260 -15.06 -30.25 25.12
N THR A 261 -14.83 -30.58 26.40
CA THR A 261 -15.80 -30.41 27.50
C THR A 261 -16.02 -28.96 27.91
N LYS A 262 -15.21 -28.00 27.42
CA LYS A 262 -15.37 -26.55 27.64
C LYS A 262 -15.64 -25.81 26.32
N PRO A 263 -16.76 -26.09 25.63
CA PRO A 263 -17.03 -25.57 24.30
C PRO A 263 -17.09 -24.04 24.27
N THR A 264 -17.69 -23.42 25.29
CA THR A 264 -17.82 -21.96 25.42
C THR A 264 -16.48 -21.24 25.48
N LEU A 265 -15.51 -21.79 26.22
CA LEU A 265 -14.17 -21.21 26.33
C LEU A 265 -13.43 -21.35 25.00
N ARG A 266 -13.52 -22.52 24.38
CA ARG A 266 -12.89 -22.82 23.09
C ARG A 266 -13.41 -21.90 21.98
N THR A 267 -14.73 -21.72 21.88
CA THR A 267 -15.36 -20.85 20.88
C THR A 267 -15.03 -19.38 21.12
N THR A 268 -15.02 -18.93 22.38
CA THR A 268 -14.63 -17.56 22.74
C THR A 268 -13.20 -17.25 22.30
N ILE A 269 -12.23 -18.10 22.67
CA ILE A 269 -10.82 -17.89 22.32
C ILE A 269 -10.65 -17.96 20.79
N ALA A 270 -11.25 -18.95 20.12
CA ALA A 270 -11.18 -19.10 18.67
C ALA A 270 -11.76 -17.88 17.93
N SER A 271 -12.90 -17.35 18.38
CA SER A 271 -13.53 -16.14 17.85
C SER A 271 -12.66 -14.89 18.09
N SER A 272 -12.06 -14.76 19.27
CA SER A 272 -11.13 -13.66 19.55
C SER A 272 -9.88 -13.71 18.68
N ILE A 273 -9.30 -14.89 18.48
CA ILE A 273 -8.13 -15.05 17.61
C ILE A 273 -8.45 -14.67 16.15
N THR A 274 -9.61 -15.07 15.64
CA THR A 274 -10.04 -14.73 14.28
C THR A 274 -10.33 -13.24 14.10
N HIS A 275 -10.91 -12.57 15.10
CA HIS A 275 -11.01 -11.10 15.13
C HIS A 275 -9.63 -10.43 15.12
N VAL A 276 -8.71 -10.89 15.99
CA VAL A 276 -7.34 -10.38 16.03
C VAL A 276 -6.64 -10.56 14.68
N ALA A 277 -6.84 -11.68 14.00
CA ALA A 277 -6.26 -11.93 12.68
C ALA A 277 -6.69 -10.89 11.64
N VAL A 278 -7.96 -10.46 11.64
CA VAL A 278 -8.43 -9.38 10.76
C VAL A 278 -7.74 -8.05 11.11
N HIS A 279 -7.65 -7.71 12.40
CA HIS A 279 -6.97 -6.48 12.84
C HIS A 279 -5.48 -6.48 12.49
N VAL A 280 -4.80 -7.62 12.61
CA VAL A 280 -3.40 -7.80 12.22
C VAL A 280 -3.15 -7.49 10.75
N VAL A 281 -4.14 -7.70 9.87
CA VAL A 281 -4.07 -7.35 8.46
C VAL A 281 -4.45 -5.88 8.23
N VAL A 282 -5.57 -5.44 8.80
CA VAL A 282 -6.14 -4.12 8.53
C VAL A 282 -5.27 -3.01 9.13
N VAL A 283 -4.72 -3.15 10.33
CA VAL A 283 -3.89 -2.09 10.95
C VAL A 283 -2.68 -1.70 10.10
N PRO A 284 -1.79 -2.63 9.69
CA PRO A 284 -0.62 -2.28 8.89
C PRO A 284 -0.97 -1.80 7.48
N LEU A 285 -2.05 -2.30 6.86
CA LEU A 285 -2.41 -1.97 5.47
C LEU A 285 -3.32 -0.76 5.33
N LEU A 286 -4.19 -0.48 6.31
CA LEU A 286 -5.15 0.62 6.28
C LEU A 286 -4.72 1.77 7.20
N VAL A 287 -4.53 1.48 8.50
CA VAL A 287 -4.36 2.52 9.52
C VAL A 287 -3.02 3.22 9.36
N ARG A 288 -1.93 2.46 9.22
CA ARG A 288 -0.57 3.00 9.14
C ARG A 288 -0.37 3.94 7.93
N PRO A 289 -0.79 3.61 6.70
CA PRO A 289 -0.70 4.56 5.57
C PRO A 289 -1.53 5.83 5.79
N VAL A 290 -2.73 5.73 6.38
CA VAL A 290 -3.54 6.92 6.70
C VAL A 290 -2.82 7.82 7.71
N LEU A 291 -2.16 7.26 8.71
CA LEU A 291 -1.39 8.05 9.67
C LEU A 291 -0.19 8.72 9.00
N GLN A 292 0.54 8.00 8.15
CA GLN A 292 1.69 8.53 7.39
C GLN A 292 1.28 9.65 6.42
N SER A 293 0.14 9.50 5.75
CA SER A 293 -0.38 10.52 4.83
C SER A 293 -0.71 11.86 5.49
N ARG A 294 -0.87 11.93 6.84
CA ARG A 294 -1.03 13.21 7.54
C ARG A 294 0.21 14.08 7.38
N HIS A 295 1.38 13.46 7.45
CA HIS A 295 2.64 14.16 7.27
C HIS A 295 2.79 14.60 5.82
N GLU A 296 2.49 13.72 4.87
CA GLU A 296 2.53 14.03 3.42
C GLU A 296 1.57 15.16 3.03
N ALA A 297 0.39 15.26 3.66
CA ALA A 297 -0.55 16.35 3.42
C ALA A 297 -0.01 17.71 3.87
N CYS A 298 0.74 17.75 4.97
CA CYS A 298 1.42 18.95 5.43
C CYS A 298 2.47 19.41 4.40
N LEU A 299 3.19 18.46 3.82
CA LEU A 299 4.23 18.73 2.80
C LEU A 299 3.66 19.10 1.43
N ALA A 300 2.54 18.53 1.03
CA ALA A 300 1.89 18.90 -0.22
C ALA A 300 1.46 20.38 -0.23
N LEU A 301 1.08 20.92 0.93
CA LEU A 301 0.77 22.35 1.09
C LEU A 301 2.03 23.23 1.00
N SER A 302 3.23 22.72 1.30
CA SER A 302 4.49 23.46 1.12
C SER A 302 4.92 23.55 -0.35
N SER A 303 4.45 22.65 -1.22
CA SER A 303 4.87 22.58 -2.64
C SER A 303 4.52 23.81 -3.51
N ALA A 304 3.78 24.77 -2.97
CA ALA A 304 3.57 26.09 -3.57
C ALA A 304 4.89 26.88 -3.75
N HIS A 305 5.92 26.57 -2.95
CA HIS A 305 7.18 27.31 -2.93
C HIS A 305 8.21 26.82 -3.97
N PHE A 306 7.92 25.81 -4.82
CA PHE A 306 8.89 25.31 -5.83
C PHE A 306 9.36 26.40 -6.83
N MET A 307 8.61 27.50 -6.95
CA MET A 307 8.96 28.67 -7.78
C MET A 307 9.84 29.69 -7.06
N GLU A 308 9.99 29.57 -5.74
CA GLU A 308 10.88 30.40 -4.95
C GLU A 308 12.27 29.76 -4.96
N LYS A 309 13.27 30.50 -5.46
CA LYS A 309 14.64 29.99 -5.66
C LYS A 309 15.31 29.54 -4.35
N GLU A 310 14.85 30.06 -3.21
CA GLU A 310 15.34 29.71 -1.87
C GLU A 310 14.53 28.61 -1.19
N SER A 311 13.49 28.08 -1.86
CA SER A 311 12.69 27.01 -1.30
C SER A 311 13.51 25.73 -1.18
N TRP A 312 13.16 24.92 -0.18
CA TRP A 312 13.76 23.60 0.01
C TRP A 312 13.66 22.76 -1.27
N GLU A 313 12.52 22.84 -1.95
CA GLU A 313 12.27 22.06 -3.15
C GLU A 313 13.16 22.48 -4.33
N ALA A 314 13.36 23.78 -4.54
CA ALA A 314 14.23 24.29 -5.61
C ALA A 314 15.70 23.89 -5.39
N ILE A 315 16.20 24.08 -4.16
CA ILE A 315 17.58 23.71 -3.79
C ILE A 315 17.79 22.19 -3.96
N ASN A 316 16.83 21.37 -3.53
CA ASN A 316 16.94 19.92 -3.67
C ASN A 316 16.75 19.44 -5.13
N ALA A 317 16.08 20.21 -5.99
CA ALA A 317 16.01 19.91 -7.42
C ALA A 317 17.36 20.04 -8.11
N ASP A 318 18.11 21.08 -7.77
CA ASP A 318 19.47 21.33 -8.27
C ASP A 318 20.45 20.27 -7.74
N LEU A 319 20.42 19.98 -6.44
CA LEU A 319 21.25 18.94 -5.86
C LEU A 319 20.91 17.55 -6.41
N LEU A 320 19.63 17.24 -6.62
CA LEU A 320 19.23 15.96 -7.19
C LEU A 320 19.67 15.84 -8.65
N THR A 321 19.56 16.93 -9.40
CA THR A 321 20.07 17.05 -10.77
C THR A 321 21.55 16.69 -10.83
N LEU A 322 22.36 17.20 -9.91
CA LEU A 322 23.80 16.92 -9.83
C LEU A 322 24.08 15.49 -9.38
N PHE A 323 23.38 15.02 -8.35
CA PHE A 323 23.52 13.66 -7.84
C PHE A 323 23.23 12.62 -8.93
N LEU A 324 22.18 12.83 -9.72
CA LEU A 324 21.80 11.96 -10.84
C LEU A 324 22.72 12.06 -12.07
N ALA A 325 23.57 13.09 -12.14
CA ALA A 325 24.61 13.19 -13.16
C ALA A 325 25.81 12.30 -12.84
N THR A 326 26.05 12.00 -11.55
CA THR A 326 27.11 11.06 -11.13
C THR A 326 26.70 9.60 -11.41
N PRO A 327 27.64 8.72 -11.81
CA PRO A 327 27.33 7.30 -12.04
C PRO A 327 26.82 6.62 -10.76
N ASP A 328 27.46 6.89 -9.63
CA ASP A 328 27.12 6.29 -8.33
C ASP A 328 25.79 6.80 -7.79
N GLY A 329 25.55 8.12 -7.86
CA GLY A 329 24.29 8.69 -7.39
C GLY A 329 23.11 8.21 -8.22
N ALA A 330 23.29 8.10 -9.54
CA ALA A 330 22.25 7.59 -10.40
C ALA A 330 22.00 6.08 -10.27
N ALA A 331 23.05 5.28 -10.06
CA ALA A 331 22.92 3.85 -9.74
C ALA A 331 22.21 3.64 -8.40
N THR A 332 22.56 4.45 -7.38
CA THR A 332 21.93 4.42 -6.04
C THR A 332 20.46 4.79 -6.12
N TYR A 333 20.12 5.87 -6.84
CA TYR A 333 18.73 6.31 -7.00
C TYR A 333 17.90 5.30 -7.82
N LEU A 334 18.49 4.68 -8.84
CA LEU A 334 17.86 3.61 -9.61
C LEU A 334 17.59 2.39 -8.73
N ALA A 335 18.58 1.93 -7.97
CA ALA A 335 18.42 0.82 -7.03
C ALA A 335 17.33 1.13 -5.99
N PHE A 336 17.32 2.35 -5.45
CA PHE A 336 16.28 2.80 -4.53
C PHE A 336 14.88 2.76 -5.15
N THR A 337 14.71 3.32 -6.35
CA THR A 337 13.40 3.34 -7.03
C THR A 337 12.91 1.94 -7.40
N GLN A 338 13.81 1.04 -7.80
CA GLN A 338 13.49 -0.38 -8.01
C GLN A 338 13.06 -1.06 -6.71
N VAL A 339 13.79 -0.84 -5.62
CA VAL A 339 13.50 -1.48 -4.33
C VAL A 339 12.18 -1.00 -3.76
N GLN A 340 11.88 0.31 -3.83
CA GLN A 340 10.64 0.86 -3.29
C GLN A 340 9.44 0.77 -4.24
N LEU A 341 9.58 0.09 -5.38
CA LEU A 341 8.55 -0.02 -6.43
C LEU A 341 8.02 1.36 -6.87
N LEU A 342 8.92 2.35 -6.90
CA LEU A 342 8.60 3.69 -7.37
C LEU A 342 8.62 3.70 -8.91
N PRO A 343 8.00 4.69 -9.58
CA PRO A 343 7.97 4.76 -11.04
C PRO A 343 9.36 4.91 -11.66
N VAL A 344 10.06 3.80 -11.90
CA VAL A 344 11.43 3.81 -12.43
C VAL A 344 11.51 4.47 -13.80
N ALA A 345 10.45 4.34 -14.61
CA ALA A 345 10.36 5.02 -15.90
C ALA A 345 10.57 6.55 -15.78
N TRP A 346 10.15 7.19 -14.68
CA TRP A 346 10.34 8.63 -14.48
C TRP A 346 11.83 9.00 -14.40
N LEU A 347 12.61 8.22 -13.65
CA LEU A 347 14.05 8.42 -13.52
C LEU A 347 14.78 8.16 -14.85
N LEU A 348 14.43 7.06 -15.52
CA LEU A 348 15.05 6.67 -16.78
C LEU A 348 14.79 7.73 -17.86
N ALA A 349 13.54 8.18 -17.99
CA ALA A 349 13.17 9.23 -18.92
C ALA A 349 13.86 10.56 -18.62
N TYR A 350 13.91 10.98 -17.35
CA TYR A 350 14.61 12.21 -16.97
C TYR A 350 16.07 12.17 -17.42
N ARG A 351 16.77 11.04 -17.17
CA ARG A 351 18.17 10.89 -17.56
C ARG A 351 18.35 10.85 -19.07
N ASP A 352 17.55 10.08 -19.78
CA ASP A 352 17.68 9.92 -21.23
C ASP A 352 17.39 11.25 -21.95
N ILE A 353 16.31 11.95 -21.58
CA ILE A 353 15.96 13.25 -22.15
C ILE A 353 17.06 14.28 -21.87
N LYS A 354 17.56 14.35 -20.62
CA LYS A 354 18.59 15.30 -20.24
C LYS A 354 19.94 15.02 -20.91
N SER A 355 20.29 13.75 -21.10
CA SER A 355 21.53 13.36 -21.76
C SER A 355 21.57 13.71 -23.25
N ARG A 356 20.40 13.86 -23.89
CA ARG A 356 20.22 14.09 -25.34
C ARG A 356 20.97 13.08 -26.23
N LEU A 357 21.27 11.89 -25.69
CA LEU A 357 21.98 10.83 -26.43
C LEU A 357 21.07 10.10 -27.43
N ALA A 358 19.76 10.09 -27.20
CA ALA A 358 18.78 9.42 -28.04
C ALA A 358 17.91 10.45 -28.77
N THR A 359 17.67 10.23 -30.08
CA THR A 359 16.86 11.15 -30.89
C THR A 359 15.48 11.46 -30.27
N PRO A 360 14.92 12.65 -30.49
CA PRO A 360 13.60 13.04 -29.99
C PRO A 360 12.49 12.01 -30.33
N GLN A 361 12.52 11.41 -31.52
CA GLN A 361 11.59 10.34 -31.89
C GLN A 361 11.81 9.05 -31.08
N ALA A 362 13.07 8.66 -30.83
CA ALA A 362 13.36 7.49 -30.01
C ALA A 362 12.87 7.68 -28.56
N LEU A 363 13.02 8.89 -28.01
CA LEU A 363 12.47 9.25 -26.70
C LEU A 363 10.94 9.16 -26.67
N TYR A 364 10.27 9.67 -27.71
CA TYR A 364 8.81 9.57 -27.85
C TYR A 364 8.36 8.10 -27.90
N ASN A 365 8.97 7.30 -28.78
CA ASN A 365 8.65 5.88 -28.95
C ASN A 365 8.90 5.09 -27.65
N THR A 366 9.92 5.47 -26.88
CA THR A 366 10.27 4.78 -25.63
C THR A 366 9.38 5.18 -24.47
N TYR A 367 9.02 6.46 -24.31
CA TYR A 367 8.39 6.93 -23.07
C TYR A 367 6.94 7.41 -23.23
N LEU A 368 6.48 7.70 -24.44
CA LEU A 368 5.19 8.35 -24.68
C LEU A 368 4.25 7.56 -25.59
N GLN A 369 4.79 6.70 -26.44
CA GLN A 369 4.00 5.80 -27.27
C GLN A 369 3.23 4.80 -26.40
N SER A 370 1.94 4.65 -26.68
CA SER A 370 1.01 3.82 -25.89
C SER A 370 1.44 2.36 -25.78
N ASP A 371 2.12 1.84 -26.80
CA ASP A 371 2.58 0.45 -26.84
C ASP A 371 3.96 0.24 -26.19
N SER A 372 4.58 1.28 -25.64
CA SER A 372 5.87 1.14 -24.99
C SER A 372 5.76 0.52 -23.60
N VAL A 373 6.75 -0.32 -23.25
CA VAL A 373 6.92 -0.86 -21.90
C VAL A 373 7.22 0.25 -20.89
N LEU A 374 7.95 1.29 -21.31
CA LEU A 374 8.34 2.42 -20.45
C LEU A 374 7.33 3.57 -20.54
N CYS A 375 6.13 3.31 -21.06
CA CYS A 375 5.13 4.35 -21.31
C CYS A 375 4.74 5.09 -20.01
N MET A 376 4.91 6.41 -20.03
CA MET A 376 4.56 7.33 -18.95
C MET A 376 3.40 8.25 -19.33
N ARG A 377 2.66 7.92 -20.39
CA ARG A 377 1.64 8.77 -21.01
C ARG A 377 0.55 9.25 -20.04
N ALA A 378 0.26 8.49 -18.98
CA ALA A 378 -0.70 8.87 -17.93
C ALA A 378 -0.18 9.96 -16.97
N PHE A 379 1.14 10.17 -16.90
CA PHE A 379 1.77 11.21 -16.08
C PHE A 379 1.89 12.56 -16.81
N VAL A 380 1.92 12.52 -18.15
CA VAL A 380 2.08 13.70 -19.01
C VAL A 380 0.73 14.41 -19.19
N PRO A 381 0.64 15.72 -18.90
CA PRO A 381 -0.55 16.52 -19.15
C PRO A 381 -1.00 16.44 -20.61
N GLU A 382 -2.32 16.49 -20.83
CA GLU A 382 -2.90 16.35 -22.16
C GLU A 382 -2.43 17.42 -23.16
N ALA A 383 -2.17 18.65 -22.69
CA ALA A 383 -1.62 19.71 -23.54
C ALA A 383 -0.24 19.35 -24.13
N ILE A 384 0.72 18.98 -23.27
CA ILE A 384 2.08 18.58 -23.69
C ILE A 384 2.01 17.31 -24.56
N ARG A 385 1.16 16.36 -24.16
CA ARG A 385 0.99 15.09 -24.87
C ARG A 385 0.43 15.29 -26.27
N GLY A 386 -0.59 16.14 -26.42
CA GLY A 386 -1.22 16.40 -27.72
C GLY A 386 -0.23 17.01 -28.71
N GLU A 387 0.61 17.93 -28.24
CA GLU A 387 1.66 18.54 -29.06
C GLU A 387 2.71 17.52 -29.52
N LEU A 388 3.22 16.70 -28.59
CA LEU A 388 4.17 15.63 -28.89
C LEU A 388 3.59 14.56 -29.84
N ASP A 389 2.31 14.19 -29.67
CA ASP A 389 1.62 13.25 -30.55
C ASP A 389 1.48 13.81 -31.97
N ILE A 390 1.12 15.09 -32.12
CA ILE A 390 1.01 15.73 -33.43
C ILE A 390 2.37 15.74 -34.11
N THR A 391 3.44 16.10 -33.40
CA THR A 391 4.78 16.21 -33.98
C THR A 391 5.38 14.85 -34.33
N PHE A 392 5.37 13.89 -33.39
CA PHE A 392 6.10 12.62 -33.51
C PHE A 392 5.25 11.43 -33.98
N ALA A 393 3.93 11.43 -33.78
CA ALA A 393 3.09 10.36 -34.30
C ALA A 393 2.66 10.62 -35.76
N ARG A 394 2.56 11.89 -36.17
CA ARG A 394 2.19 12.26 -37.55
C ARG A 394 3.39 12.60 -38.44
N ASN A 395 4.63 12.43 -37.94
CA ASN A 395 5.89 12.71 -38.65
C ASN A 395 5.93 14.10 -39.31
N VAL A 396 5.45 15.14 -38.62
CA VAL A 396 5.29 16.49 -39.18
C VAL A 396 6.64 17.20 -39.34
N ILE A 397 7.65 16.83 -38.53
CA ILE A 397 9.00 17.42 -38.56
C ILE A 397 10.02 16.29 -38.69
N SER A 398 11.15 16.54 -39.36
CA SER A 398 12.23 15.55 -39.44
C SER A 398 12.73 15.21 -38.04
N SER A 399 12.71 13.92 -37.70
CA SER A 399 12.90 13.36 -36.35
C SER A 399 14.27 13.58 -35.70
N LYS A 400 15.15 14.36 -36.36
CA LYS A 400 16.56 14.54 -36.02
C LYS A 400 16.94 16.00 -35.68
N SER A 401 16.01 16.94 -35.71
CA SER A 401 16.34 18.32 -35.30
C SER A 401 16.54 18.40 -33.79
N ASP A 402 17.67 18.96 -33.35
CA ASP A 402 17.97 19.20 -31.94
C ASP A 402 17.01 20.22 -31.31
N ASP A 403 16.37 21.07 -32.12
CA ASP A 403 15.36 22.04 -31.66
C ASP A 403 14.13 21.33 -31.06
N LEU A 404 13.88 20.07 -31.45
CA LEU A 404 12.77 19.27 -30.93
C LEU A 404 12.99 18.82 -29.48
N TYR A 405 14.21 18.90 -28.93
CA TYR A 405 14.43 18.65 -27.51
C TYR A 405 13.76 19.68 -26.62
N VAL A 406 13.57 20.91 -27.10
CA VAL A 406 12.90 21.99 -26.34
C VAL A 406 11.46 21.60 -25.99
N MET A 407 10.80 20.81 -26.84
CA MET A 407 9.45 20.28 -26.58
C MET A 407 9.40 19.36 -25.34
N TYR A 408 10.53 18.79 -24.94
CA TYR A 408 10.64 17.94 -23.76
C TYR A 408 10.99 18.71 -22.49
N ASP A 409 11.42 19.96 -22.55
CA ASP A 409 11.82 20.75 -21.37
C ASP A 409 10.70 20.82 -20.31
N PRO A 410 9.41 21.07 -20.66
CA PRO A 410 8.33 21.03 -19.68
C PRO A 410 8.17 19.66 -19.02
N LEU A 411 8.46 18.58 -19.75
CA LEU A 411 8.43 17.22 -19.23
C LEU A 411 9.61 16.96 -18.30
N VAL A 412 10.82 17.42 -18.62
CA VAL A 412 12.02 17.29 -17.77
C VAL A 412 11.81 17.98 -16.43
N THR A 413 11.35 19.23 -16.43
CA THR A 413 11.05 19.97 -15.19
C THR A 413 10.00 19.27 -14.35
N ARG A 414 8.96 18.72 -14.97
CA ARG A 414 7.90 17.99 -14.29
C ARG A 414 8.39 16.67 -13.70
N LEU A 415 9.22 15.93 -14.44
CA LEU A 415 9.85 14.69 -13.95
C LEU A 415 10.75 14.98 -12.77
N LEU A 416 11.62 16.00 -12.86
CA LEU A 416 12.49 16.41 -11.76
C LEU A 416 11.67 16.78 -10.52
N ARG A 417 10.63 17.61 -10.68
CA ARG A 417 9.72 17.97 -9.59
C ARG A 417 9.06 16.75 -8.96
N ALA A 418 8.62 15.78 -9.77
CA ALA A 418 8.05 14.55 -9.26
C ALA A 418 9.09 13.71 -8.49
N LEU A 419 10.34 13.67 -8.96
CA LEU A 419 11.41 12.99 -8.23
C LEU A 419 11.72 13.67 -6.89
N VAL A 420 11.80 15.01 -6.86
CA VAL A 420 12.06 15.79 -5.64
C VAL A 420 10.92 15.70 -4.64
N LEU A 421 9.67 15.76 -5.09
CA LEU A 421 8.52 15.81 -4.17
C LEU A 421 8.04 14.43 -3.73
N HIS A 422 8.19 13.41 -4.59
CA HIS A 422 7.59 12.10 -4.32
C HIS A 422 8.61 11.02 -3.97
N THR A 423 9.82 11.07 -4.52
CA THR A 423 10.79 9.98 -4.35
C THR A 423 11.97 10.36 -3.47
N LEU A 424 12.47 11.61 -3.54
CA LEU A 424 13.59 12.08 -2.73
C LEU A 424 13.31 12.03 -1.23
N PRO A 425 12.16 12.48 -0.68
CA PRO A 425 11.93 12.43 0.76
C PRO A 425 11.94 10.99 1.28
N GLN A 426 11.53 10.03 0.44
CA GLN A 426 11.59 8.61 0.78
C GLN A 426 13.03 8.09 0.74
N LEU A 427 13.87 8.56 -0.20
CA LEU A 427 15.30 8.21 -0.25
C LEU A 427 16.03 8.71 1.00
N LEU A 428 15.75 9.93 1.46
CA LEU A 428 16.40 10.51 2.65
C LEU A 428 16.20 9.69 3.92
N HIS A 429 15.09 8.95 4.02
CA HIS A 429 14.79 8.08 5.15
C HIS A 429 15.18 6.61 4.90
N HIS A 430 15.76 6.31 3.74
CA HIS A 430 16.12 4.96 3.31
C HIS A 430 17.59 4.67 3.60
N PRO A 431 17.98 3.42 3.92
CA PRO A 431 19.40 3.06 4.10
C PRO A 431 20.28 3.37 2.89
N LEU A 432 19.75 3.26 1.67
CA LEU A 432 20.46 3.66 0.44
C LEU A 432 20.66 5.19 0.32
N GLY A 433 19.95 5.99 1.11
CA GLY A 433 20.08 7.44 1.16
C GLY A 433 21.32 7.94 1.90
N HIS A 434 22.10 7.08 2.57
CA HIS A 434 23.32 7.54 3.28
C HIS A 434 24.31 8.26 2.35
N VAL A 435 24.41 7.84 1.09
CA VAL A 435 25.28 8.46 0.06
C VAL A 435 24.81 9.89 -0.28
N TRP A 436 23.51 10.17 -0.18
CA TRP A 436 22.96 11.50 -0.42
C TRP A 436 23.50 12.52 0.58
N HIS A 437 23.56 12.16 1.87
CA HIS A 437 24.05 13.08 2.90
C HIS A 437 25.51 13.47 2.66
N VAL A 438 26.37 12.48 2.39
CA VAL A 438 27.79 12.71 2.06
C VAL A 438 27.94 13.57 0.81
N PHE A 439 27.11 13.32 -0.22
CA PHE A 439 27.10 14.13 -1.43
C PHE A 439 26.72 15.59 -1.15
N VAL A 440 25.64 15.84 -0.39
CA VAL A 440 25.21 17.20 -0.07
C VAL A 440 26.22 17.93 0.81
N GLU A 441 26.88 17.26 1.75
CA GLU A 441 27.96 17.88 2.54
C GLU A 441 29.16 18.27 1.67
N THR A 442 29.49 17.46 0.67
CA THR A 442 30.64 17.70 -0.21
C THR A 442 30.34 18.78 -1.26
N TYR A 443 29.15 18.77 -1.86
CA TYR A 443 28.82 19.61 -3.03
C TYR A 443 27.79 20.70 -2.76
N GLY A 444 26.99 20.58 -1.69
CA GLY A 444 25.83 21.46 -1.44
C GLY A 444 26.16 22.87 -0.97
N GLY A 445 27.39 23.13 -0.53
CA GLY A 445 27.87 24.48 -0.21
C GLY A 445 28.82 25.09 -1.26
N GLN A 446 29.23 24.33 -2.27
CA GLN A 446 30.44 24.66 -3.06
C GLN A 446 30.17 25.00 -4.53
N TYR A 447 29.01 24.64 -5.10
CA TYR A 447 28.78 24.76 -6.54
C TYR A 447 27.33 25.12 -6.90
N SER A 448 27.13 26.03 -7.87
CA SER A 448 25.84 26.17 -8.54
C SER A 448 25.62 25.02 -9.54
N ALA A 449 24.36 24.65 -9.82
CA ALA A 449 24.06 23.57 -10.76
C ALA A 449 24.63 23.82 -12.16
N ASP A 450 24.69 25.08 -12.58
CA ASP A 450 25.24 25.50 -13.87
C ASP A 450 26.77 25.33 -13.92
N ASP A 451 27.50 25.61 -12.84
CA ASP A 451 28.97 25.50 -12.77
C ASP A 451 29.48 24.06 -12.88
N LEU A 452 28.70 23.08 -12.41
CA LEU A 452 29.07 21.65 -12.49
C LEU A 452 28.59 20.98 -13.78
N LEU A 453 27.48 21.44 -14.36
CA LEU A 453 26.99 20.94 -15.65
C LEU A 453 27.81 21.46 -16.83
N LEU A 454 28.31 22.70 -16.76
CA LEU A 454 29.15 23.30 -17.80
C LEU A 454 30.60 22.78 -17.79
N ASN A 455 31.12 22.39 -16.62
CA ASN A 455 32.52 21.90 -16.50
C ASN A 455 32.68 20.39 -16.73
N GLY A 456 31.57 19.65 -16.90
CA GLY A 456 31.58 18.20 -17.06
C GLY A 456 32.12 17.49 -15.81
N ALA A 457 31.67 16.26 -15.59
CA ALA A 457 32.16 15.42 -14.49
C ALA A 457 33.64 14.95 -14.69
N GLY A 458 34.52 15.78 -15.23
CA GLY A 458 35.88 15.41 -15.62
C GLY A 458 36.92 16.52 -15.80
N HIS A 459 36.60 17.82 -15.64
CA HIS A 459 37.62 18.87 -15.69
C HIS A 459 37.33 20.01 -14.71
N LEU A 460 37.90 19.90 -13.50
CA LEU A 460 37.98 21.01 -12.54
C LEU A 460 39.23 21.85 -12.85
N GLY A 461 39.11 22.74 -13.84
CA GLY A 461 40.08 23.81 -14.05
C GLY A 461 39.93 24.93 -13.01
N PRO A 462 40.99 25.70 -12.70
CA PRO A 462 40.89 26.84 -11.82
C PRO A 462 40.28 28.03 -12.58
N PHE A 463 39.59 28.91 -11.85
CA PHE A 463 39.06 30.22 -12.25
C PHE A 463 37.58 30.30 -12.65
N GLY A 464 36.84 30.97 -11.76
CA GLY A 464 35.46 31.43 -11.92
C GLY A 464 34.94 31.88 -10.55
N VAL A 465 34.52 33.13 -10.42
CA VAL A 465 34.17 33.76 -9.12
C VAL A 465 33.04 32.99 -8.43
N ARG A 466 33.38 32.44 -7.26
CA ARG A 466 32.57 31.54 -6.43
C ARG A 466 31.45 32.33 -5.74
N ARG A 467 30.19 31.99 -6.00
CA ARG A 467 29.09 32.35 -5.11
C ARG A 467 28.69 31.13 -4.29
N PRO A 468 28.87 31.15 -2.96
CA PRO A 468 28.35 30.07 -2.13
C PRO A 468 26.83 30.01 -2.28
N LEU A 469 26.28 28.81 -2.44
CA LEU A 469 24.89 28.58 -2.09
C LEU A 469 24.74 28.98 -0.62
N GLY A 470 23.71 29.79 -0.31
CA GLY A 470 23.43 30.22 1.06
C GLY A 470 23.47 29.00 1.98
N THR A 471 24.13 29.14 3.13
CA THR A 471 24.32 28.06 4.11
C THR A 471 23.01 27.31 4.31
N ILE A 472 23.02 26.02 3.99
CA ILE A 472 21.88 25.11 4.17
C ILE A 472 21.52 25.07 5.66
N HIS A 473 20.57 25.90 6.09
CA HIS A 473 19.95 25.84 7.42
C HIS A 473 18.74 24.89 7.46
N SER A 474 18.50 24.10 6.41
CA SER A 474 17.24 23.36 6.25
C SER A 474 17.17 21.95 6.85
N GLN A 475 18.24 21.44 7.49
CA GLN A 475 18.12 20.16 8.22
C GLN A 475 17.35 20.31 9.55
N ALA A 476 17.35 21.50 10.16
CA ALA A 476 16.64 21.73 11.43
C ALA A 476 15.10 21.71 11.27
N THR A 477 14.57 22.03 10.09
CA THR A 477 13.12 22.17 9.88
C THR A 477 12.38 20.83 9.84
N TYR A 478 13.07 19.72 9.51
CA TYR A 478 12.46 18.38 9.50
C TYR A 478 12.72 17.56 10.77
N VAL A 479 13.83 17.80 11.47
CA VAL A 479 14.15 17.10 12.74
C VAL A 479 13.41 17.72 13.94
N SER A 480 13.06 19.01 13.87
CA SER A 480 12.47 19.76 14.99
C SER A 480 11.01 19.43 15.34
N SER A 481 10.24 18.79 14.46
CA SER A 481 8.81 18.51 14.75
C SER A 481 8.57 17.41 15.79
N ARG A 482 9.64 16.78 16.34
CA ARG A 482 9.55 15.84 17.45
C ARG A 482 9.93 16.41 18.81
N PHE A 483 10.43 17.65 18.91
CA PHE A 483 10.91 18.19 20.19
C PHE A 483 10.49 19.63 20.55
N SER A 484 9.73 20.34 19.72
CA SER A 484 9.32 21.73 20.04
C SER A 484 7.87 21.85 20.54
N THR A 485 7.55 21.23 21.69
CA THR A 485 6.35 21.58 22.48
C THR A 485 6.67 21.94 23.94
N ARG A 486 7.94 22.07 24.32
CA ARG A 486 8.33 22.63 25.62
C ARG A 486 9.62 23.43 25.48
N HIS A 487 9.46 24.74 25.27
CA HIS A 487 10.37 25.83 25.64
C HIS A 487 10.37 26.95 24.58
N GLN A 488 9.31 27.75 24.55
CA GLN A 488 9.39 29.14 24.13
C GLN A 488 8.37 29.95 24.94
N SER A 489 8.65 30.05 26.23
CA SER A 489 8.13 31.09 27.11
C SER A 489 9.37 31.70 27.75
N ARG A 490 9.54 33.01 27.58
CA ARG A 490 10.70 33.86 27.92
C ARG A 490 11.73 34.02 26.81
N TYR A 491 11.43 34.93 25.90
CA TYR A 491 12.33 36.07 25.68
C TYR A 491 11.46 37.31 25.51
N SER A 492 11.40 38.11 26.58
CA SER A 492 10.80 39.44 26.58
C SER A 492 11.66 40.38 25.77
N SER A 493 10.98 41.19 24.98
CA SER A 493 11.47 42.39 24.31
C SER A 493 12.38 43.25 25.19
N SER A 494 13.55 43.63 24.67
CA SER A 494 14.15 44.93 24.97
C SER A 494 14.35 45.69 23.66
N ARG A 495 13.43 46.62 23.39
CA ARG A 495 13.63 47.72 22.45
C ARG A 495 14.74 48.61 23.00
N VAL A 496 15.80 48.81 22.23
CA VAL A 496 16.66 49.98 22.38
C VAL A 496 16.22 50.99 21.32
N SER A 497 15.64 52.08 21.80
CA SER A 497 15.32 53.30 21.07
C SER A 497 16.57 54.18 21.11
N MET A 498 17.07 54.62 19.96
CA MET A 498 17.98 55.75 19.87
C MET A 498 17.23 56.96 19.29
N SER A 499 17.18 58.02 20.09
CA SER A 499 16.99 59.40 19.64
C SER A 499 17.86 60.31 20.51
N ASN A 500 19.10 60.51 20.09
CA ASN A 500 19.77 61.80 19.84
C ASN A 500 21.27 61.56 19.69
#